data_AF-A0A9P9WA27-F1
#
_entry.id   AF-A0A9P9WA27-F1
#
_cell.length_a   1.000
_cell.length_b   1.000
_cell.length_c   1.000
_cell.angle_alpha   90.00
_cell.angle_beta   90.00
_cell.angle_gamma   90.00
#
_symmetry.space_group_name_H-M   'P 1'
#
loop_
_entity.id
_entity.type
_entity.pdbx_description
1 polymer ?
#
loop_
_entity_poly.entity_id
_entity_poly.type
_entity_poly.pdbx_seq_one_letter_code
_entity_poly.pdbx_strand_id
1 'polypeptide(L)'
;MQPLGDAQSTLFPKITSKIHMIHTEIRKRPLPLRPSTLPVVGTVKLHGTHADIVFPDPWASDDFTLQSRNRVDLTPDRDNQGFAAFALARKPRILELRTRILDRYCELNASSPGATSQPLIIAGEFIGSGMRQLTGTAVNTLPYQAFVVLGLNIDARWQCDEDYTSICDGFDGEDDRIYHISRGGFFHERLQLTQPDGGIRRLMEHMNAVAARCPFAASIGVEGIGEGVVWKPYDDGGDDADDEDDNHANTPQRRAKTYLPPEFWLKTKAEEFWHTQKPSVRPRWKLGVTKETAKEFAAEKVTERRLQQGLEYLHEMGIDASTKRGLGDFINWLAKDVQVEEALEIKEMGMEPAWVSAEVRTIAKAWYLKRIDTQSNVSGT
;
A
#
# COMPACT_ATOMS: atom_id res chain seq x y z
N MET A 1 -3.05 -36.31 -10.91
CA MET A 1 -2.34 -35.02 -10.87
C MET A 1 -3.37 -33.94 -10.61
N GLN A 2 -3.39 -33.39 -9.40
CA GLN A 2 -4.12 -32.14 -9.17
C GLN A 2 -3.45 -31.05 -10.03
N PRO A 3 -4.23 -30.14 -10.65
CA PRO A 3 -3.64 -29.00 -11.34
C PRO A 3 -2.78 -28.21 -10.35
N LEU A 4 -1.57 -27.82 -10.76
CA LEU A 4 -0.77 -26.82 -10.05
C LEU A 4 -1.70 -25.62 -9.83
N GLY A 5 -2.03 -25.33 -8.58
CA GLY A 5 -2.81 -24.15 -8.25
C GLY A 5 -2.10 -22.91 -8.80
N ASP A 6 -2.87 -21.97 -9.35
CA ASP A 6 -2.35 -20.68 -9.79
C ASP A 6 -1.41 -20.12 -8.72
N ALA A 7 -0.17 -19.82 -9.09
CA ALA A 7 0.81 -19.28 -8.16
C ALA A 7 0.22 -18.03 -7.49
N GLN A 8 0.19 -18.03 -6.15
CA GLN A 8 -0.31 -16.90 -5.39
C GLN A 8 0.51 -15.65 -5.76
N SER A 9 -0.18 -14.57 -6.14
CA SER A 9 0.49 -13.34 -6.58
C SER A 9 1.38 -12.78 -5.47
N THR A 10 2.62 -12.42 -5.84
CA THR A 10 3.60 -11.73 -4.99
C THR A 10 3.45 -10.21 -5.02
N LEU A 11 2.47 -9.67 -5.77
CA LEU A 11 2.26 -8.23 -5.86
C LEU A 11 1.65 -7.71 -4.56
N PHE A 12 2.18 -6.57 -4.10
CA PHE A 12 1.66 -5.92 -2.92
C PHE A 12 0.18 -5.49 -3.09
N PRO A 13 -0.67 -5.76 -2.10
CA PRO A 13 -2.11 -5.52 -2.16
C PRO A 13 -2.45 -4.03 -2.20
N LYS A 14 -3.57 -3.69 -2.85
CA LYS A 14 -4.17 -2.37 -2.73
C LYS A 14 -4.82 -2.20 -1.36
N ILE A 15 -4.43 -1.15 -0.64
CA ILE A 15 -4.97 -0.80 0.67
C ILE A 15 -6.13 0.19 0.49
N THR A 16 -7.28 -0.07 1.11
CA THR A 16 -8.47 0.79 0.96
C THR A 16 -8.39 2.07 1.80
N SER A 17 -8.97 3.16 1.30
CA SER A 17 -9.17 4.40 2.06
C SER A 17 -10.56 4.50 2.71
N LYS A 18 -11.42 3.49 2.51
CA LYS A 18 -12.82 3.49 2.96
C LYS A 18 -12.95 2.99 4.41
N ILE A 19 -12.42 3.77 5.34
CA ILE A 19 -12.30 3.39 6.76
C ILE A 19 -13.66 3.13 7.41
N HIS A 20 -14.70 3.89 7.05
CA HIS A 20 -16.06 3.69 7.54
C HIS A 20 -16.65 2.32 7.15
N MET A 21 -16.05 1.62 6.18
CA MET A 21 -16.51 0.31 5.71
C MET A 21 -15.77 -0.86 6.34
N ILE A 22 -14.70 -0.63 7.11
CA ILE A 22 -13.86 -1.71 7.65
C ILE A 22 -14.69 -2.70 8.49
N HIS A 23 -15.60 -2.16 9.27
CA HIS A 23 -16.54 -2.92 10.08
C HIS A 23 -17.40 -3.89 9.24
N THR A 24 -17.89 -3.42 8.08
CA THR A 24 -18.71 -4.21 7.16
C THR A 24 -17.89 -5.34 6.53
N GLU A 25 -16.63 -5.08 6.18
CA GLU A 25 -15.73 -6.09 5.61
C GLU A 25 -15.26 -7.12 6.63
N ILE A 26 -15.00 -6.70 7.88
CA ILE A 26 -14.63 -7.60 8.98
C ILE A 26 -15.78 -8.53 9.35
N ARG A 27 -17.01 -8.00 9.48
CA ARG A 27 -18.18 -8.83 9.85
C ARG A 27 -18.53 -9.90 8.83
N LYS A 28 -18.14 -9.75 7.56
CA LYS A 28 -18.42 -10.72 6.48
C LYS A 28 -17.55 -11.97 6.55
N ARG A 29 -16.48 -11.96 7.35
CA ARG A 29 -15.49 -13.05 7.35
C ARG A 29 -15.53 -13.79 8.69
N PRO A 30 -15.42 -15.13 8.66
CA PRO A 30 -15.28 -15.91 9.88
C PRO A 30 -13.88 -15.65 10.46
N LEU A 31 -13.77 -14.71 11.38
CA LEU A 31 -12.62 -14.67 12.28
C LEU A 31 -12.86 -15.70 13.40
N PRO A 32 -11.82 -16.44 13.85
CA PRO A 32 -11.94 -17.52 14.84
C PRO A 32 -12.59 -17.06 16.16
N LEU A 33 -12.49 -15.76 16.45
CA LEU A 33 -13.28 -15.04 17.44
C LEU A 33 -13.80 -13.79 16.72
N ARG A 34 -15.01 -13.32 17.02
CA ARG A 34 -15.41 -11.96 16.64
C ARG A 34 -15.04 -11.06 17.81
N PRO A 35 -13.79 -10.57 17.92
CA PRO A 35 -13.47 -9.69 19.01
C PRO A 35 -14.35 -8.44 18.88
N SER A 36 -14.86 -7.97 20.01
CA SER A 36 -15.67 -6.74 20.08
C SER A 36 -14.86 -5.53 19.60
N THR A 37 -13.54 -5.66 19.76
CA THR A 37 -12.52 -4.70 19.37
C THR A 37 -11.55 -5.30 18.34
N LEU A 38 -10.87 -4.45 17.57
CA LEU A 38 -9.81 -4.86 16.66
C LEU A 38 -8.59 -3.97 16.90
N PRO A 39 -7.46 -4.52 17.35
CA PRO A 39 -6.25 -3.73 17.47
C PRO A 39 -5.63 -3.49 16.09
N VAL A 40 -5.11 -2.28 15.88
CA VAL A 40 -4.43 -1.87 14.65
C VAL A 40 -3.11 -1.17 15.00
N VAL A 41 -2.07 -1.43 14.20
CA VAL A 41 -0.82 -0.67 14.21
C VAL A 41 -0.77 0.23 12.99
N GLY A 42 -0.46 1.50 13.18
CA GLY A 42 -0.28 2.51 12.17
C GLY A 42 1.19 2.81 11.91
N THR A 43 1.56 2.98 10.65
CA THR A 43 2.86 3.52 10.22
C THR A 43 2.66 4.67 9.24
N VAL A 44 3.64 5.58 9.15
CA VAL A 44 3.58 6.70 8.21
C VAL A 44 3.37 6.17 6.79
N LYS A 45 2.36 6.71 6.11
CA LYS A 45 2.22 6.51 4.67
C LYS A 45 3.21 7.42 3.95
N LEU A 46 4.18 6.83 3.28
CA LEU A 46 5.12 7.55 2.42
C LEU A 46 4.52 7.76 1.01
N HIS A 47 5.04 8.80 0.33
CA HIS A 47 4.61 9.21 -1.00
C HIS A 47 5.77 9.12 -1.99
N GLY A 48 6.09 7.90 -2.41
CA GLY A 48 7.04 7.63 -3.48
C GLY A 48 6.43 6.67 -4.50
N THR A 49 7.25 5.77 -5.02
CA THR A 49 6.78 4.64 -5.83
C THR A 49 6.90 3.35 -5.05
N HIS A 50 5.90 2.48 -5.22
CA HIS A 50 5.90 1.16 -4.61
C HIS A 50 7.03 0.32 -5.19
N ALA A 51 7.77 -0.38 -4.34
CA ALA A 51 8.94 -1.16 -4.71
C ALA A 51 9.05 -2.40 -3.81
N ASP A 52 9.08 -3.59 -4.39
CA ASP A 52 9.32 -4.84 -3.66
C ASP A 52 10.61 -5.51 -4.11
N ILE A 53 11.30 -6.14 -3.16
CA ILE A 53 12.37 -7.10 -3.41
C ILE A 53 11.83 -8.47 -3.02
N VAL A 54 11.83 -9.42 -3.95
CA VAL A 54 11.29 -10.76 -3.74
C VAL A 54 12.39 -11.80 -3.88
N PHE A 55 12.55 -12.62 -2.85
CA PHE A 55 13.39 -13.81 -2.91
C PHE A 55 12.49 -15.03 -3.09
N PRO A 56 12.45 -15.66 -4.28
CA PRO A 56 11.60 -16.82 -4.53
C PRO A 56 11.94 -18.01 -3.63
N ASP A 57 13.23 -18.22 -3.37
CA ASP A 57 13.75 -19.23 -2.46
C ASP A 57 14.72 -18.57 -1.47
N PRO A 58 14.19 -17.94 -0.40
CA PRO A 58 14.99 -17.09 0.48
C PRO A 58 16.06 -17.84 1.26
N TRP A 59 15.91 -19.16 1.41
CA TRP A 59 16.82 -20.00 2.21
C TRP A 59 17.94 -20.63 1.37
N ALA A 60 17.71 -20.88 0.07
CA ALA A 60 18.65 -21.61 -0.77
C ALA A 60 19.25 -20.80 -1.92
N SER A 61 18.72 -19.61 -2.25
CA SER A 61 19.19 -18.81 -3.39
C SER A 61 19.40 -17.34 -3.05
N ASP A 62 20.48 -16.77 -3.60
CA ASP A 62 20.78 -15.32 -3.59
C ASP A 62 20.12 -14.56 -4.75
N ASP A 63 19.30 -15.26 -5.55
CA ASP A 63 18.52 -14.63 -6.60
C ASP A 63 17.30 -13.93 -6.02
N PHE A 64 17.08 -12.70 -6.45
CA PHE A 64 15.88 -11.93 -6.16
C PHE A 64 15.34 -11.28 -7.43
N THR A 65 14.04 -11.06 -7.46
CA THR A 65 13.37 -10.23 -8.45
C THR A 65 12.96 -8.91 -7.83
N LEU A 66 12.80 -7.90 -8.68
CA LEU A 66 12.37 -6.57 -8.30
C LEU A 66 11.00 -6.32 -8.88
N GLN A 67 10.08 -5.81 -8.07
CA GLN A 67 8.70 -5.57 -8.48
C GLN A 67 8.30 -4.13 -8.20
N SER A 68 7.46 -3.59 -9.08
CA SER A 68 6.66 -2.40 -8.78
C SER A 68 5.26 -2.85 -8.34
N ARG A 69 4.34 -1.90 -8.19
CA ARG A 69 2.92 -2.23 -7.95
C ARG A 69 2.30 -3.02 -9.11
N ASN A 70 2.77 -2.83 -10.34
CA ASN A 70 2.13 -3.38 -11.54
C ASN A 70 3.00 -4.37 -12.32
N ARG A 71 4.28 -4.55 -11.96
CA ARG A 71 5.23 -5.41 -12.69
C ARG A 71 6.06 -6.24 -11.72
N VAL A 72 6.31 -7.50 -12.09
CA VAL A 72 7.05 -8.47 -11.26
C VAL A 72 8.51 -8.69 -11.71
N ASP A 73 8.90 -8.07 -12.83
CA ASP A 73 10.15 -8.32 -13.55
C ASP A 73 10.92 -7.01 -13.85
N LEU A 74 11.04 -6.11 -12.86
CA LEU A 74 11.77 -4.87 -13.06
C LEU A 74 13.26 -5.13 -13.34
N THR A 75 13.78 -4.38 -14.29
CA THR A 75 15.19 -4.39 -14.71
C THR A 75 15.64 -2.95 -14.97
N PRO A 76 16.95 -2.65 -15.10
CA PRO A 76 17.39 -1.29 -15.43
C PRO A 76 16.84 -0.74 -16.76
N ASP A 77 16.57 -1.60 -17.75
CA ASP A 77 15.90 -1.22 -19.00
C ASP A 77 14.40 -0.97 -18.85
N ARG A 78 13.78 -1.52 -17.80
CA ARG A 78 12.35 -1.38 -17.47
C ARG A 78 12.19 -0.95 -16.01
N ASP A 79 12.88 0.12 -15.67
CA ASP A 79 13.01 0.59 -14.29
C ASP A 79 11.73 1.30 -13.81
N ASN A 80 11.47 1.23 -12.49
CA ASN A 80 10.47 2.04 -11.81
C ASN A 80 11.17 3.22 -11.11
N GLN A 81 11.39 4.29 -11.86
CA GLN A 81 11.95 5.56 -11.37
C GLN A 81 13.35 5.45 -10.73
N GLY A 82 14.16 4.47 -11.15
CA GLY A 82 15.53 4.27 -10.68
C GLY A 82 15.66 3.21 -9.57
N PHE A 83 14.55 2.64 -9.11
CA PHE A 83 14.57 1.58 -8.09
C PHE A 83 15.35 0.35 -8.54
N ALA A 84 15.20 -0.09 -9.80
CA ALA A 84 15.86 -1.30 -10.25
C ALA A 84 17.39 -1.13 -10.27
N ALA A 85 17.86 0.00 -10.82
CA ALA A 85 19.26 0.39 -10.76
C ALA A 85 19.76 0.55 -9.31
N PHE A 86 18.98 1.21 -8.44
CA PHE A 86 19.32 1.41 -7.03
C PHE A 86 19.56 0.09 -6.29
N ALA A 87 18.63 -0.86 -6.43
CA ALA A 87 18.67 -2.13 -5.73
C ALA A 87 19.80 -3.02 -6.26
N LEU A 88 19.97 -3.13 -7.58
CA LEU A 88 21.03 -3.96 -8.16
C LEU A 88 22.43 -3.45 -7.82
N ALA A 89 22.63 -2.14 -7.75
CA ALA A 89 23.90 -1.54 -7.30
C ALA A 89 24.21 -1.89 -5.82
N ARG A 90 23.19 -2.25 -5.03
CA ARG A 90 23.27 -2.60 -3.60
C ARG A 90 23.05 -4.09 -3.33
N LYS A 91 23.25 -4.96 -4.33
CA LYS A 91 23.02 -6.41 -4.20
C LYS A 91 23.65 -7.01 -2.93
N PRO A 92 24.93 -6.78 -2.59
CA PRO A 92 25.52 -7.34 -1.37
C PRO A 92 24.77 -6.92 -0.10
N ARG A 93 24.35 -5.66 -0.02
CA ARG A 93 23.61 -5.13 1.12
C ARG A 93 22.19 -5.69 1.21
N ILE A 94 21.53 -5.88 0.07
CA ILE A 94 20.21 -6.54 0.00
C ILE A 94 20.28 -7.99 0.49
N LEU A 95 21.36 -8.72 0.15
CA LEU A 95 21.57 -10.08 0.65
C LEU A 95 21.80 -10.10 2.17
N GLU A 96 22.53 -9.12 2.71
CA GLU A 96 22.68 -8.97 4.15
C GLU A 96 21.34 -8.65 4.84
N LEU A 97 20.52 -7.76 4.25
CA LEU A 97 19.16 -7.46 4.76
C LEU A 97 18.31 -8.73 4.83
N ARG A 98 18.33 -9.55 3.76
CA ARG A 98 17.63 -10.85 3.74
C ARG A 98 18.09 -11.73 4.90
N THR A 99 19.40 -11.89 5.09
CA THR A 99 19.94 -12.70 6.19
C THR A 99 19.45 -12.21 7.54
N ARG A 100 19.53 -10.90 7.83
CA ARG A 100 19.02 -10.32 9.09
C ARG A 100 17.53 -10.55 9.30
N ILE A 101 16.73 -10.46 8.24
CA ILE A 101 15.28 -10.75 8.28
C ILE A 101 15.03 -12.21 8.65
N LEU A 102 15.73 -13.14 8.00
CA LEU A 102 15.53 -14.58 8.22
C LEU A 102 16.05 -15.02 9.59
N ASP A 103 17.18 -14.48 10.05
CA ASP A 103 17.70 -14.72 11.40
C ASP A 103 16.68 -14.24 12.44
N ARG A 104 16.15 -13.02 12.28
CA ARG A 104 15.11 -12.48 13.16
C ARG A 104 13.83 -13.32 13.14
N TYR A 105 13.42 -13.78 11.96
CA TYR A 105 12.28 -14.68 11.83
C TYR A 105 12.50 -16.00 12.58
N CYS A 106 13.69 -16.59 12.48
CA CYS A 106 14.07 -17.79 13.22
C CYS A 106 14.06 -17.56 14.74
N GLU A 107 14.57 -16.43 15.23
CA GLU A 107 14.53 -16.06 16.65
C GLU A 107 13.09 -16.00 17.18
N LEU A 108 12.21 -15.32 16.44
CA LEU A 108 10.80 -15.15 16.81
C LEU A 108 9.98 -16.44 16.71
N ASN A 109 10.47 -17.43 15.96
CA ASN A 109 9.78 -18.70 15.71
C ASN A 109 10.63 -19.92 16.11
N ALA A 110 11.53 -19.77 17.09
CA ALA A 110 12.47 -20.82 17.51
C ALA A 110 11.78 -22.15 17.92
N SER A 111 10.52 -22.08 18.36
CA SER A 111 9.70 -23.25 18.73
C SER A 111 9.11 -24.00 17.52
N SER A 112 9.20 -23.45 16.31
CA SER A 112 8.75 -24.05 15.04
C SER A 112 9.50 -23.42 13.85
N PRO A 113 10.81 -23.70 13.69
CA PRO A 113 11.61 -23.19 12.58
C PRO A 113 11.21 -23.94 11.30
N GLY A 114 10.13 -23.51 10.66
CA GLY A 114 9.77 -23.98 9.34
C GLY A 114 10.59 -23.25 8.30
N ALA A 115 11.59 -23.90 7.72
CA ALA A 115 12.10 -23.47 6.41
C ALA A 115 10.98 -23.68 5.39
N THR A 116 10.48 -22.59 4.83
CA THR A 116 9.33 -22.62 3.92
C THR A 116 9.82 -22.47 2.50
N SER A 117 9.22 -23.19 1.55
CA SER A 117 9.42 -22.93 0.12
C SER A 117 8.64 -21.71 -0.39
N GLN A 118 8.08 -20.90 0.52
CA GLN A 118 7.36 -19.68 0.17
C GLN A 118 8.35 -18.53 -0.02
N PRO A 119 8.05 -17.60 -0.94
CA PRO A 119 8.91 -16.45 -1.17
C PRO A 119 8.97 -15.54 0.07
N LEU A 120 10.12 -14.89 0.27
CA LEU A 120 10.21 -13.69 1.11
C LEU A 120 9.89 -12.49 0.24
N ILE A 121 8.95 -11.66 0.70
CA ILE A 121 8.67 -10.34 0.09
C ILE A 121 9.10 -9.26 1.07
N ILE A 122 10.08 -8.45 0.66
CA ILE A 122 10.45 -7.21 1.33
C ILE A 122 9.70 -6.09 0.63
N ALA A 123 8.55 -5.71 1.19
CA ALA A 123 7.74 -4.65 0.63
C ALA A 123 8.25 -3.29 1.06
N GLY A 124 8.29 -2.34 0.14
CA GLY A 124 8.84 -1.02 0.43
C GLY A 124 8.29 0.12 -0.42
N GLU A 125 8.70 1.31 -0.04
CA GLU A 125 8.50 2.54 -0.80
C GLU A 125 9.87 3.07 -1.22
N PHE A 126 10.02 3.37 -2.51
CA PHE A 126 11.17 4.08 -3.03
C PHE A 126 10.85 5.57 -3.10
N ILE A 127 11.61 6.37 -2.36
CA ILE A 127 11.35 7.80 -2.09
C ILE A 127 12.53 8.66 -2.54
N GLY A 128 12.30 9.97 -2.65
CA GLY A 128 13.36 10.97 -2.78
C GLY A 128 13.34 11.79 -4.07
N SER A 129 14.47 12.43 -4.39
CA SER A 129 14.59 13.31 -5.56
C SER A 129 14.38 12.59 -6.89
N GLY A 130 13.91 13.32 -7.91
CA GLY A 130 13.80 12.80 -9.29
C GLY A 130 12.57 11.93 -9.53
N MET A 131 11.75 11.71 -8.51
CA MET A 131 10.46 11.03 -8.63
C MET A 131 9.48 11.90 -9.41
N ARG A 132 8.87 11.34 -10.47
CA ARG A 132 7.96 12.07 -11.37
C ARG A 132 6.60 12.36 -10.72
N GLN A 133 6.33 11.76 -9.56
CA GLN A 133 5.18 12.05 -8.72
C GLN A 133 5.41 13.38 -7.97
N LEU A 134 5.18 14.50 -8.65
CA LEU A 134 5.06 15.84 -8.06
C LEU A 134 3.78 15.90 -7.21
N THR A 135 3.68 16.50 -6.01
CA THR A 135 4.56 17.30 -5.14
C THR A 135 3.92 17.33 -3.74
N GLY A 136 4.71 17.56 -2.70
CA GLY A 136 4.22 18.16 -1.45
C GLY A 136 4.74 17.52 -0.17
N THR A 137 5.03 16.23 -0.16
CA THR A 137 5.51 15.57 1.06
C THR A 137 7.00 15.80 1.28
N ALA A 138 7.40 15.84 2.55
CA ALA A 138 8.78 16.04 2.98
C ALA A 138 9.76 15.05 2.35
N VAL A 139 9.37 13.77 2.19
CA VAL A 139 10.27 12.75 1.64
C VAL A 139 10.66 13.01 0.18
N ASN A 140 9.89 13.81 -0.56
CA ASN A 140 10.19 14.13 -1.96
C ASN A 140 11.17 15.30 -2.09
N THR A 141 11.55 15.94 -0.99
CA THR A 141 12.58 16.98 -0.97
C THR A 141 13.97 16.44 -0.61
N LEU A 142 14.09 15.13 -0.35
CA LEU A 142 15.41 14.51 -0.13
C LEU A 142 16.28 14.72 -1.37
N PRO A 143 17.55 15.11 -1.22
CA PRO A 143 18.47 15.30 -2.35
C PRO A 143 18.99 13.98 -2.94
N TYR A 144 18.48 12.85 -2.43
CA TYR A 144 18.84 11.51 -2.83
C TYR A 144 17.60 10.62 -2.89
N GLN A 145 17.75 9.47 -3.53
CA GLN A 145 16.78 8.38 -3.48
C GLN A 145 17.11 7.39 -2.36
N ALA A 146 16.07 6.81 -1.77
CA ALA A 146 16.18 5.84 -0.68
C ALA A 146 15.08 4.78 -0.78
N PHE A 147 15.38 3.58 -0.27
CA PHE A 147 14.41 2.49 -0.14
C PHE A 147 13.97 2.35 1.31
N VAL A 148 12.66 2.35 1.56
CA VAL A 148 12.09 2.20 2.91
C VAL A 148 11.32 0.90 3.00
N VAL A 149 11.76 -0.01 3.85
CA VAL A 149 11.03 -1.24 4.17
C VAL A 149 9.74 -0.89 4.90
N LEU A 150 8.61 -1.21 4.28
CA LEU A 150 7.25 -0.96 4.79
C LEU A 150 6.59 -2.20 5.41
N GLY A 151 7.10 -3.40 5.12
CA GLY A 151 6.61 -4.64 5.70
C GLY A 151 7.21 -5.88 5.07
N LEU A 152 7.03 -7.02 5.74
CA LEU A 152 7.62 -8.29 5.36
C LEU A 152 6.52 -9.35 5.21
N ASN A 153 6.54 -10.09 4.10
CA ASN A 153 5.79 -11.33 3.97
C ASN A 153 6.75 -12.51 4.01
N ILE A 154 6.56 -13.38 4.99
CA ILE A 154 7.36 -14.59 5.24
C ILE A 154 6.38 -15.72 5.52
N ASP A 155 6.58 -16.90 4.92
CA ASP A 155 5.64 -18.03 5.04
C ASP A 155 4.19 -17.67 4.64
N ALA A 156 4.04 -16.87 3.58
CA ALA A 156 2.73 -16.35 3.14
C ALA A 156 1.98 -15.51 4.20
N ARG A 157 2.68 -15.02 5.25
CA ARG A 157 2.12 -14.19 6.32
C ARG A 157 2.84 -12.86 6.41
N TRP A 158 2.04 -11.79 6.55
CA TRP A 158 2.58 -10.47 6.83
C TRP A 158 2.98 -10.37 8.31
N GLN A 159 4.25 -10.09 8.54
CA GLN A 159 4.84 -10.02 9.88
C GLN A 159 4.56 -8.65 10.52
N CYS A 160 4.47 -8.58 11.85
CA CYS A 160 4.34 -7.33 12.57
C CYS A 160 5.63 -6.48 12.43
N ASP A 161 5.50 -5.24 11.94
CA ASP A 161 6.67 -4.41 11.61
C ASP A 161 7.50 -4.04 12.86
N GLU A 162 6.85 -3.99 14.03
CA GLU A 162 7.50 -3.72 15.34
C GLU A 162 8.52 -4.82 15.72
N ASP A 163 8.37 -6.04 15.21
CA ASP A 163 9.27 -7.15 15.54
C ASP A 163 10.60 -7.09 14.76
N TYR A 164 10.70 -6.20 13.76
CA TYR A 164 11.80 -6.13 12.79
C TYR A 164 12.46 -4.75 12.74
N THR A 165 12.33 -3.91 13.77
CA THR A 165 12.79 -2.51 13.72
C THR A 165 14.30 -2.33 13.48
N SER A 166 15.13 -3.33 13.84
CA SER A 166 16.60 -3.28 13.78
C SER A 166 17.21 -3.88 12.51
N ILE A 167 16.41 -4.46 11.60
CA ILE A 167 16.97 -5.15 10.42
C ILE A 167 17.75 -4.22 9.49
N CYS A 168 17.48 -2.91 9.54
CA CYS A 168 18.16 -1.88 8.74
C CYS A 168 19.25 -1.13 9.54
N ASP A 169 19.62 -1.56 10.74
CA ASP A 169 20.64 -0.86 11.53
C ASP A 169 22.00 -0.88 10.80
N GLY A 170 22.55 0.30 10.52
CA GLY A 170 23.78 0.49 9.76
C GLY A 170 23.59 0.51 8.23
N PHE A 171 22.36 0.56 7.73
CA PHE A 171 22.04 0.64 6.29
C PHE A 171 21.64 2.06 5.85
N ASP A 172 21.66 3.02 6.77
CA ASP A 172 21.25 4.41 6.55
C ASP A 172 22.38 5.34 6.07
N GLY A 173 23.60 4.80 5.90
CA GLY A 173 24.73 5.51 5.32
C GLY A 173 24.48 5.92 3.86
N GLU A 174 25.28 6.88 3.37
CA GLU A 174 25.11 7.47 2.03
C GLU A 174 25.22 6.44 0.89
N ASP A 175 25.98 5.37 1.10
CA ASP A 175 26.16 4.29 0.14
C ASP A 175 24.92 3.39 0.04
N ASP A 176 24.25 3.14 1.18
CA ASP A 176 23.20 2.14 1.30
C ASP A 176 21.80 2.77 1.20
N ARG A 177 21.48 3.78 2.01
CA ARG A 177 20.18 4.50 2.02
C ARG A 177 18.96 3.57 2.07
N ILE A 178 19.04 2.52 2.87
CA ILE A 178 17.94 1.61 3.16
C ILE A 178 17.48 1.86 4.60
N TYR A 179 16.18 2.12 4.75
CA TYR A 179 15.58 2.49 6.03
C TYR A 179 14.44 1.54 6.38
N HIS A 180 14.15 1.39 7.67
CA HIS A 180 12.93 0.76 8.12
C HIS A 180 11.88 1.83 8.45
N ILE A 181 10.61 1.57 8.14
CA ILE A 181 9.50 2.52 8.38
C ILE A 181 9.37 2.93 9.85
N SER A 182 9.85 2.11 10.78
CA SER A 182 9.88 2.38 12.23
C SER A 182 10.59 3.68 12.61
N ARG A 183 11.45 4.24 11.75
CA ARG A 183 12.03 5.57 12.02
C ARG A 183 10.97 6.67 12.11
N GLY A 184 9.80 6.47 11.50
CA GLY A 184 8.63 7.35 11.64
C GLY A 184 7.78 7.08 12.89
N GLY A 185 8.15 6.10 13.71
CA GLY A 185 7.36 5.64 14.85
C GLY A 185 6.19 4.74 14.46
N PHE A 186 5.48 4.28 15.49
CA PHE A 186 4.26 3.48 15.40
C PHE A 186 3.11 4.19 16.10
N PHE A 187 1.91 4.05 15.55
CA PHE A 187 0.67 4.51 16.15
C PHE A 187 -0.17 3.29 16.55
N HIS A 188 -0.81 3.30 17.70
CA HIS A 188 -1.60 2.16 18.17
C HIS A 188 -3.02 2.59 18.45
N GLU A 189 -3.97 1.85 17.91
CA GLU A 189 -5.40 2.07 18.15
C GLU A 189 -6.15 0.76 18.33
N ARG A 190 -7.27 0.83 19.04
CA ARG A 190 -8.21 -0.28 19.20
C ARG A 190 -9.58 0.15 18.70
N LEU A 191 -10.04 -0.46 17.61
CA LEU A 191 -11.29 -0.13 16.93
C LEU A 191 -12.44 -0.93 17.53
N GLN A 192 -13.42 -0.26 18.13
CA GLN A 192 -14.66 -0.92 18.53
C GLN A 192 -15.51 -1.18 17.28
N LEU A 193 -15.70 -2.44 16.92
CA LEU A 193 -16.40 -2.79 15.69
C LEU A 193 -17.87 -2.39 15.76
N THR A 194 -18.52 -2.51 16.92
CA THR A 194 -19.93 -2.12 17.10
C THR A 194 -20.15 -0.60 17.17
N GLN A 195 -19.12 0.18 17.49
CA GLN A 195 -19.16 1.64 17.65
C GLN A 195 -17.89 2.29 17.04
N PRO A 196 -17.73 2.27 15.71
CA PRO A 196 -16.44 2.59 15.08
C PRO A 196 -16.09 4.08 15.10
N ASP A 197 -17.06 4.99 15.22
CA ASP A 197 -16.87 6.43 15.06
C ASP A 197 -15.77 7.01 15.96
N GLY A 198 -15.71 6.56 17.22
CA GLY A 198 -14.67 6.99 18.15
C GLY A 198 -13.27 6.55 17.72
N GLY A 199 -13.13 5.31 17.23
CA GLY A 199 -11.88 4.79 16.69
C GLY A 199 -11.48 5.51 15.41
N ILE A 200 -12.42 5.72 14.48
CA ILE A 200 -12.19 6.43 13.22
C ILE A 200 -11.67 7.86 13.48
N ARG A 201 -12.24 8.57 14.47
CA ARG A 201 -11.78 9.90 14.85
C ARG A 201 -10.31 9.88 15.28
N ARG A 202 -9.91 8.93 16.12
CA ARG A 202 -8.51 8.79 16.56
C ARG A 202 -7.57 8.44 15.42
N LEU A 203 -7.97 7.56 14.48
CA LEU A 203 -7.18 7.29 13.27
C LEU A 203 -6.93 8.59 12.47
N MET A 204 -7.94 9.46 12.36
CA MET A 204 -7.82 10.75 11.68
C MET A 204 -6.96 11.75 12.45
N GLU A 205 -6.96 11.74 13.79
CA GLU A 205 -6.08 12.56 14.62
C GLU A 205 -4.60 12.24 14.36
N HIS A 206 -4.23 10.95 14.35
CA HIS A 206 -2.88 10.50 13.98
C HIS A 206 -2.51 10.92 12.55
N MET A 207 -3.45 10.75 11.61
CA MET A 207 -3.25 11.20 10.22
C MET A 207 -2.98 12.70 10.14
N ASN A 208 -3.77 13.52 10.83
CA ASN A 208 -3.61 14.98 10.85
C ASN A 208 -2.26 15.38 11.45
N ALA A 209 -1.78 14.67 12.48
CA ALA A 209 -0.46 14.90 13.04
C ALA A 209 0.66 14.64 12.01
N VAL A 210 0.56 13.52 11.28
CA VAL A 210 1.50 13.21 10.18
C VAL A 210 1.40 14.20 9.02
N ALA A 211 0.18 14.63 8.68
CA ALA A 211 -0.06 15.63 7.65
C ALA A 211 0.56 16.98 8.02
N ALA A 212 0.51 17.37 9.29
CA ALA A 212 1.16 18.60 9.76
C ALA A 212 2.69 18.50 9.73
N ARG A 213 3.25 17.34 10.10
CA ARG A 213 4.70 17.08 10.10
C ARG A 213 4.99 15.59 9.97
N CYS A 214 5.71 15.20 8.92
CA CYS A 214 6.06 13.81 8.66
C CYS A 214 7.15 13.33 9.65
N PRO A 215 6.85 12.40 10.58
CA PRO A 215 7.85 11.96 11.56
C PRO A 215 8.94 11.10 10.91
N PHE A 216 8.63 10.35 9.85
CA PHE A 216 9.65 9.60 9.11
C PHE A 216 10.66 10.54 8.45
N ALA A 217 10.20 11.58 7.74
CA ALA A 217 11.11 12.54 7.11
C ALA A 217 11.97 13.27 8.16
N ALA A 218 11.37 13.67 9.29
CA ALA A 218 12.09 14.33 10.38
C ALA A 218 13.21 13.43 10.93
N SER A 219 12.97 12.12 11.03
CA SER A 219 13.96 11.14 11.51
C SER A 219 15.21 11.02 10.61
N ILE A 220 15.12 11.47 9.36
CA ILE A 220 16.22 11.47 8.37
C ILE A 220 16.64 12.90 7.99
N GLY A 221 16.30 13.89 8.83
CA GLY A 221 16.79 15.26 8.73
C GLY A 221 16.02 16.16 7.77
N VAL A 222 14.80 15.79 7.37
CA VAL A 222 13.96 16.60 6.47
C VAL A 222 12.63 16.97 7.13
N GLU A 223 12.25 18.23 7.05
CA GLU A 223 10.99 18.74 7.59
C GLU A 223 9.95 18.96 6.48
N GLY A 224 8.67 18.82 6.85
CA GLY A 224 7.54 19.08 5.97
C GLY A 224 6.37 18.13 6.22
N ILE A 225 5.35 18.25 5.39
CA ILE A 225 4.10 17.49 5.53
C ILE A 225 4.25 16.01 5.14
N GLY A 226 3.48 15.13 5.78
CA GLY A 226 3.35 13.71 5.41
C GLY A 226 2.06 13.43 4.64
N GLU A 227 1.94 12.25 4.01
CA GLU A 227 0.73 11.89 3.26
C GLU A 227 -0.40 11.39 4.17
N GLY A 228 -0.06 10.61 5.20
CA GLY A 228 -1.03 10.03 6.12
C GLY A 228 -0.49 8.78 6.83
N VAL A 229 -1.36 7.81 7.10
CA VAL A 229 -1.03 6.61 7.90
C VAL A 229 -1.62 5.36 7.23
N VAL A 230 -0.83 4.29 7.18
CA VAL A 230 -1.28 2.93 6.83
C VAL A 230 -1.50 2.16 8.12
N TRP A 231 -2.66 1.54 8.26
CA TRP A 231 -3.06 0.80 9.45
C TRP A 231 -3.25 -0.67 9.13
N LYS A 232 -2.57 -1.51 9.90
CA LYS A 232 -2.54 -2.96 9.74
C LYS A 232 -3.13 -3.61 11.01
N PRO A 233 -4.34 -4.20 10.92
CA PRO A 233 -4.90 -4.98 12.02
C PRO A 233 -4.12 -6.27 12.25
N TYR A 234 -4.18 -6.75 13.49
CA TYR A 234 -3.64 -8.04 13.88
C TYR A 234 -4.61 -8.73 14.82
N ASP A 235 -4.45 -10.04 14.99
CA ASP A 235 -5.14 -10.80 16.02
C ASP A 235 -4.27 -10.81 17.28
N ASP A 236 -4.80 -10.33 18.41
CA ASP A 236 -4.15 -10.37 19.72
C ASP A 236 -4.63 -11.50 20.62
N GLY A 237 -5.59 -12.31 20.16
CA GLY A 237 -6.23 -13.35 20.95
C GLY A 237 -7.50 -12.91 21.68
N GLY A 238 -7.92 -11.65 21.57
CA GLY A 238 -9.16 -11.13 22.19
C GLY A 238 -9.03 -10.70 23.66
N ASP A 239 -10.15 -10.23 24.22
CA ASP A 239 -10.29 -9.65 25.57
C ASP A 239 -10.09 -10.68 26.72
N ASP A 240 -9.71 -11.93 26.43
CA ASP A 240 -9.38 -12.96 27.44
C ASP A 240 -7.93 -12.81 27.97
N ALA A 241 -7.22 -11.74 27.57
CA ALA A 241 -5.86 -11.43 28.04
C ALA A 241 -5.82 -10.60 29.34
N ASP A 242 -6.97 -10.30 29.94
CA ASP A 242 -7.09 -9.69 31.28
C ASP A 242 -6.94 -10.72 32.43
N ASP A 243 -6.39 -11.90 32.17
CA ASP A 243 -5.81 -12.73 33.24
C ASP A 243 -4.49 -12.08 33.70
N GLU A 244 -4.62 -11.01 34.49
CA GLU A 244 -3.60 -10.54 35.43
C GLU A 244 -3.33 -11.63 36.49
N ASP A 245 -2.77 -12.77 36.07
CA ASP A 245 -2.05 -13.65 36.99
C ASP A 245 -0.55 -13.45 36.73
N ASP A 246 -0.05 -12.42 37.43
CA ASP A 246 1.27 -11.81 37.35
C ASP A 246 2.37 -12.73 37.92
N ASN A 247 2.27 -14.04 37.66
CA ASN A 247 3.06 -15.01 38.39
C ASN A 247 3.30 -16.32 37.66
N HIS A 248 3.81 -16.33 36.43
CA HIS A 248 4.50 -17.53 35.90
C HIS A 248 5.74 -17.19 35.08
N ALA A 249 6.90 -17.56 35.65
CA ALA A 249 8.22 -17.65 35.02
C ALA A 249 8.32 -18.73 33.93
N ASN A 250 7.26 -18.92 33.15
CA ASN A 250 7.20 -19.84 32.01
C ASN A 250 6.12 -19.35 31.04
N THR A 251 6.31 -18.14 30.50
CA THR A 251 5.48 -17.63 29.41
C THR A 251 5.70 -18.55 28.21
N PRO A 252 4.66 -19.20 27.65
CA PRO A 252 4.81 -19.93 26.39
C PRO A 252 5.41 -18.95 25.38
N GLN A 253 6.49 -19.31 24.67
CA GLN A 253 7.06 -18.45 23.62
C GLN A 253 5.90 -17.98 22.73
N ARG A 254 5.54 -16.70 22.87
CA ARG A 254 4.40 -16.12 22.19
C ARG A 254 4.73 -16.18 20.71
N ARG A 255 3.95 -16.94 19.95
CA ARG A 255 4.12 -17.07 18.49
C ARG A 255 4.19 -15.66 17.89
N ALA A 256 5.12 -15.45 16.97
CA ALA A 256 5.31 -14.16 16.32
C ALA A 256 3.97 -13.58 15.85
N LYS A 257 3.75 -12.31 16.17
CA LYS A 257 2.51 -11.60 15.86
C LYS A 257 2.47 -11.33 14.36
N THR A 258 1.44 -11.83 13.69
CA THR A 258 1.23 -11.57 12.25
C THR A 258 0.05 -10.65 12.05
N TYR A 259 0.12 -9.78 11.05
CA TYR A 259 -1.03 -8.99 10.64
C TYR A 259 -2.12 -9.87 10.06
N LEU A 260 -3.36 -9.43 10.22
CA LEU A 260 -4.47 -9.98 9.45
C LEU A 260 -4.21 -9.77 7.96
N PRO A 261 -4.84 -10.59 7.09
CA PRO A 261 -4.71 -10.47 5.65
C PRO A 261 -4.93 -9.03 5.11
N PRO A 262 -4.23 -8.62 4.04
CA PRO A 262 -4.20 -7.22 3.61
C PRO A 262 -5.53 -6.60 3.17
N GLU A 263 -6.52 -7.40 2.83
CA GLU A 263 -7.91 -6.97 2.64
C GLU A 263 -8.51 -6.24 3.84
N PHE A 264 -7.94 -6.40 5.04
CA PHE A 264 -8.35 -5.71 6.25
C PHE A 264 -7.55 -4.44 6.51
N TRP A 265 -6.48 -4.20 5.75
CA TRP A 265 -5.64 -3.03 5.94
C TRP A 265 -6.34 -1.78 5.39
N LEU A 266 -6.11 -0.65 6.05
CA LEU A 266 -6.72 0.62 5.69
C LEU A 266 -5.68 1.74 5.66
N LYS A 267 -5.97 2.82 4.94
CA LYS A 267 -5.13 4.02 4.90
C LYS A 267 -5.96 5.26 5.18
N THR A 268 -5.50 6.10 6.10
CA THR A 268 -5.96 7.48 6.30
C THR A 268 -5.04 8.40 5.51
N LYS A 269 -5.57 9.32 4.71
CA LYS A 269 -4.78 10.29 3.95
C LYS A 269 -5.27 11.71 4.24
N ALA A 270 -4.36 12.68 4.24
CA ALA A 270 -4.74 14.10 4.34
C ALA A 270 -5.54 14.54 3.11
N GLU A 271 -6.37 15.57 3.28
CA GLU A 271 -7.30 16.01 2.23
C GLU A 271 -6.56 16.42 0.95
N GLU A 272 -5.38 17.01 1.07
CA GLU A 272 -4.57 17.44 -0.08
C GLU A 272 -4.07 16.26 -0.94
N PHE A 273 -4.12 15.03 -0.43
CA PHE A 273 -3.67 13.81 -1.10
C PHE A 273 -4.83 12.89 -1.55
N TRP A 274 -6.08 13.35 -1.46
CA TRP A 274 -7.24 12.56 -1.90
C TRP A 274 -7.33 12.45 -3.43
N HIS A 275 -7.68 11.25 -3.90
CA HIS A 275 -7.88 10.94 -5.33
C HIS A 275 -9.34 11.13 -5.78
N THR A 276 -10.22 11.50 -4.87
CA THR A 276 -11.64 11.81 -5.13
C THR A 276 -11.92 13.19 -4.52
N GLN A 277 -12.90 13.93 -5.04
CA GLN A 277 -13.48 15.03 -4.24
C GLN A 277 -14.00 14.46 -2.91
N LYS A 278 -14.08 15.30 -1.86
CA LYS A 278 -14.40 14.96 -0.46
C LYS A 278 -15.23 13.67 -0.30
N PRO A 279 -14.90 12.73 0.62
CA PRO A 279 -15.74 11.58 0.89
C PRO A 279 -17.14 12.10 1.13
N SER A 280 -18.06 11.75 0.23
CA SER A 280 -19.38 12.35 0.25
C SER A 280 -20.00 11.99 1.59
N VAL A 281 -20.44 13.00 2.33
CA VAL A 281 -21.19 12.82 3.56
C VAL A 281 -22.55 12.26 3.13
N ARG A 282 -22.60 10.93 3.01
CA ARG A 282 -23.70 10.09 2.52
C ARG A 282 -23.96 10.20 1.00
N PRO A 283 -24.24 9.09 0.31
CA PRO A 283 -24.72 9.16 -1.05
C PRO A 283 -26.03 9.96 -1.06
N ARG A 284 -26.04 11.07 -1.80
CA ARG A 284 -27.22 11.94 -1.99
C ARG A 284 -28.30 11.27 -2.85
N TRP A 285 -28.07 10.03 -3.27
CA TRP A 285 -28.75 9.36 -4.36
C TRP A 285 -29.85 8.46 -3.81
N LYS A 286 -31.10 8.96 -3.82
CA LYS A 286 -32.29 8.15 -3.56
C LYS A 286 -32.74 7.46 -4.86
N LEU A 287 -32.84 6.14 -4.75
CA LEU A 287 -33.67 5.18 -5.51
C LEU A 287 -33.95 5.49 -6.99
N GLY A 288 -33.17 4.82 -7.84
CA GLY A 288 -33.37 4.72 -9.29
C GLY A 288 -32.05 4.41 -9.95
N VAL A 289 -31.55 3.17 -9.85
CA VAL A 289 -30.29 2.79 -10.52
C VAL A 289 -30.54 2.82 -12.02
N THR A 290 -30.10 3.90 -12.66
CA THR A 290 -30.13 4.06 -14.12
C THR A 290 -28.72 4.24 -14.67
N LYS A 291 -28.58 4.23 -16.00
CA LYS A 291 -27.32 4.59 -16.65
C LYS A 291 -26.88 6.02 -16.30
N GLU A 292 -27.83 6.92 -16.07
CA GLU A 292 -27.58 8.30 -15.66
C GLU A 292 -26.93 8.37 -14.27
N THR A 293 -27.35 7.53 -13.32
CA THR A 293 -26.69 7.43 -12.00
C THR A 293 -25.25 6.96 -12.12
N ALA A 294 -24.99 5.97 -12.99
CA ALA A 294 -23.62 5.49 -13.23
C ALA A 294 -22.73 6.57 -13.86
N LYS A 295 -23.30 7.45 -14.71
CA LYS A 295 -22.60 8.57 -15.33
C LYS A 295 -22.22 9.65 -14.31
N GLU A 296 -23.16 10.05 -13.45
CA GLU A 296 -22.90 11.01 -12.37
C GLU A 296 -21.85 10.48 -11.40
N PHE A 297 -21.97 9.20 -11.02
CA PHE A 297 -20.97 8.51 -10.20
C PHE A 297 -19.59 8.50 -10.86
N ALA A 298 -19.50 8.12 -12.14
CA ALA A 298 -18.23 8.12 -12.86
C ALA A 298 -17.61 9.53 -12.93
N ALA A 299 -18.41 10.58 -13.15
CA ALA A 299 -17.95 11.96 -13.17
C ALA A 299 -17.40 12.44 -11.80
N GLU A 300 -18.01 12.01 -10.70
CA GLU A 300 -17.52 12.29 -9.35
C GLU A 300 -16.20 11.56 -9.06
N LYS A 301 -16.11 10.29 -9.45
CA LYS A 301 -14.97 9.41 -9.11
C LYS A 301 -13.77 9.57 -10.06
N VAL A 302 -13.96 10.04 -11.30
CA VAL A 302 -12.85 10.28 -12.24
C VAL A 302 -12.30 11.69 -12.05
N THR A 303 -11.41 11.84 -11.06
CA THR A 303 -10.74 13.13 -10.79
C THR A 303 -9.49 13.33 -11.64
N GLU A 304 -9.03 14.58 -11.70
CA GLU A 304 -7.75 14.94 -12.32
C GLU A 304 -6.58 14.14 -11.74
N ARG A 305 -6.54 13.92 -10.43
CA ARG A 305 -5.46 13.12 -9.81
C ARG A 305 -5.52 11.67 -10.29
N ARG A 306 -6.70 11.05 -10.39
CA ARG A 306 -6.83 9.66 -10.86
C ARG A 306 -6.45 9.54 -12.34
N LEU A 307 -6.73 10.56 -13.14
CA LEU A 307 -6.27 10.66 -14.53
C LEU A 307 -4.74 10.76 -14.62
N GLN A 308 -4.10 11.56 -13.76
CA GLN A 308 -2.63 11.63 -13.67
C GLN A 308 -2.01 10.28 -13.27
N GLN A 309 -2.61 9.55 -12.32
CA GLN A 309 -2.15 8.20 -11.95
C GLN A 309 -2.23 7.22 -13.13
N GLY A 310 -3.23 7.36 -14.00
CA GLY A 310 -3.31 6.56 -15.22
C GLY A 310 -2.13 6.82 -16.15
N LEU A 311 -1.64 8.06 -16.22
CA LEU A 311 -0.43 8.39 -16.98
C LEU A 311 0.84 7.83 -16.32
N GLU A 312 0.91 7.89 -14.99
CA GLU A 312 2.00 7.27 -14.22
C GLU A 312 2.07 5.76 -14.49
N TYR A 313 0.91 5.08 -14.51
CA TYR A 313 0.82 3.68 -14.88
C TYR A 313 1.33 3.40 -16.30
N LEU A 314 0.91 4.18 -17.31
CA LEU A 314 1.42 3.97 -18.68
C LEU A 314 2.94 4.10 -18.73
N HIS A 315 3.48 5.10 -18.04
CA HIS A 315 4.92 5.32 -17.97
C HIS A 315 5.65 4.14 -17.31
N GLU A 316 5.15 3.65 -16.17
CA GLU A 316 5.66 2.45 -15.48
C GLU A 316 5.64 1.21 -16.39
N MET A 317 4.61 1.11 -17.23
CA MET A 317 4.47 0.02 -18.21
C MET A 317 5.32 0.22 -19.47
N GLY A 318 6.03 1.35 -19.62
CA GLY A 318 6.80 1.68 -20.83
C GLY A 318 5.92 2.01 -22.04
N ILE A 319 4.67 2.41 -21.80
CA ILE A 319 3.69 2.76 -22.82
C ILE A 319 3.73 4.27 -23.06
N ASP A 320 3.89 4.65 -24.33
CA ASP A 320 3.92 6.05 -24.73
C ASP A 320 2.54 6.72 -24.55
N ALA A 321 2.47 7.61 -23.57
CA ALA A 321 1.29 8.38 -23.19
C ALA A 321 1.07 9.67 -24.02
N SER A 322 1.94 9.93 -25.00
CA SER A 322 1.83 11.10 -25.91
C SER A 322 1.07 10.77 -27.19
N THR A 323 0.84 9.49 -27.48
CA THR A 323 0.18 9.04 -28.71
C THR A 323 -1.11 8.29 -28.42
N LYS A 324 -1.91 8.06 -29.48
CA LYS A 324 -3.13 7.24 -29.40
C LYS A 324 -2.87 5.78 -29.04
N ARG A 325 -1.60 5.32 -29.08
CA ARG A 325 -1.21 3.95 -28.74
C ARG A 325 -1.54 3.62 -27.28
N GLY A 326 -1.26 4.53 -26.34
CA GLY A 326 -1.53 4.34 -24.91
C GLY A 326 -3.01 4.48 -24.51
N LEU A 327 -3.90 4.91 -25.41
CA LEU A 327 -5.29 5.20 -25.08
C LEU A 327 -6.03 3.97 -24.54
N GLY A 328 -5.85 2.80 -25.16
CA GLY A 328 -6.53 1.57 -24.77
C GLY A 328 -6.14 1.14 -23.36
N ASP A 329 -4.84 1.14 -23.06
CA ASP A 329 -4.31 0.81 -21.74
C ASP A 329 -4.76 1.80 -20.67
N PHE A 330 -4.77 3.09 -21.00
CA PHE A 330 -5.21 4.15 -20.09
C PHE A 330 -6.67 3.97 -19.64
N ILE A 331 -7.59 3.81 -20.60
CA ILE A 331 -9.02 3.70 -20.28
C ILE A 331 -9.34 2.39 -19.56
N ASN A 332 -8.62 1.31 -19.87
CA ASN A 332 -8.79 0.01 -19.22
C ASN A 332 -8.27 0.07 -17.78
N TRP A 333 -7.10 0.66 -17.57
CA TRP A 333 -6.53 0.85 -16.24
C TRP A 333 -7.45 1.68 -15.36
N LEU A 334 -7.94 2.83 -15.87
CA LEU A 334 -8.79 3.73 -15.08
C LEU A 334 -10.13 3.07 -14.71
N ALA A 335 -10.74 2.33 -15.63
CA ALA A 335 -11.96 1.59 -15.35
C ALA A 335 -11.74 0.52 -14.27
N LYS A 336 -10.63 -0.22 -14.35
CA LYS A 336 -10.26 -1.21 -13.32
C LYS A 336 -9.97 -0.56 -11.98
N ASP A 337 -9.29 0.58 -11.97
CA ASP A 337 -8.99 1.34 -10.76
C ASP A 337 -10.27 1.76 -10.03
N VAL A 338 -11.21 2.39 -10.74
CA VAL A 338 -12.52 2.78 -10.20
C VAL A 338 -13.30 1.55 -9.72
N GLN A 339 -13.33 0.46 -10.49
CA GLN A 339 -14.06 -0.73 -10.08
C GLN A 339 -13.51 -1.35 -8.79
N VAL A 340 -12.19 -1.34 -8.60
CA VAL A 340 -11.56 -1.90 -7.41
C VAL A 340 -11.71 -0.98 -6.21
N GLU A 341 -11.34 0.30 -6.34
CA GLU A 341 -11.40 1.26 -5.23
C GLU A 341 -12.85 1.54 -4.80
N GLU A 342 -13.80 1.53 -5.74
CA GLU A 342 -15.20 1.88 -5.48
C GLU A 342 -16.15 0.67 -5.38
N ALA A 343 -15.62 -0.57 -5.42
CA ALA A 343 -16.39 -1.82 -5.47
C ALA A 343 -17.55 -1.87 -4.48
N LEU A 344 -17.30 -1.46 -3.23
CA LEU A 344 -18.28 -1.52 -2.16
C LEU A 344 -19.41 -0.50 -2.33
N GLU A 345 -19.10 0.73 -2.75
CA GLU A 345 -20.10 1.79 -2.96
C GLU A 345 -20.96 1.48 -4.20
N ILE A 346 -20.33 0.95 -5.26
CA ILE A 346 -21.04 0.40 -6.43
C ILE A 346 -22.05 -0.66 -5.98
N LYS A 347 -21.62 -1.60 -5.11
CA LYS A 347 -22.47 -2.67 -4.58
C LYS A 347 -23.58 -2.14 -3.68
N GLU A 348 -23.30 -1.24 -2.74
CA GLU A 348 -24.28 -0.67 -1.81
C GLU A 348 -25.36 0.13 -2.54
N MET A 349 -24.98 0.83 -3.61
CA MET A 349 -25.93 1.55 -4.46
C MET A 349 -26.69 0.63 -5.43
N GLY A 350 -26.33 -0.65 -5.52
CA GLY A 350 -26.92 -1.59 -6.46
C GLY A 350 -26.62 -1.27 -7.93
N MET A 351 -25.52 -0.56 -8.21
CA MET A 351 -25.12 -0.19 -9.57
C MET A 351 -24.49 -1.37 -10.31
N GLU A 352 -24.80 -1.50 -11.59
CA GLU A 352 -24.16 -2.49 -12.46
C GLU A 352 -22.71 -2.08 -12.75
N PRO A 353 -21.69 -2.88 -12.34
CA PRO A 353 -20.28 -2.49 -12.51
C PRO A 353 -19.88 -2.23 -13.96
N ALA A 354 -20.55 -2.87 -14.92
CA ALA A 354 -20.33 -2.66 -16.35
C ALA A 354 -20.77 -1.28 -16.82
N TRP A 355 -21.86 -0.72 -16.27
CA TRP A 355 -22.32 0.63 -16.61
C TRP A 355 -21.35 1.69 -16.11
N VAL A 356 -20.88 1.56 -14.86
CA VAL A 356 -19.86 2.45 -14.30
C VAL A 356 -18.58 2.41 -15.15
N SER A 357 -18.11 1.22 -15.50
CA SER A 357 -16.94 1.05 -16.36
C SER A 357 -17.09 1.72 -17.73
N ALA A 358 -18.27 1.63 -18.36
CA ALA A 358 -18.52 2.25 -19.65
C ALA A 358 -18.44 3.79 -19.58
N GLU A 359 -18.99 4.39 -18.53
CA GLU A 359 -18.96 5.84 -18.33
C GLU A 359 -17.55 6.33 -17.97
N VAL A 360 -16.81 5.60 -17.12
CA VAL A 360 -15.41 5.90 -16.81
C VAL A 360 -14.55 5.90 -18.08
N ARG A 361 -14.70 4.88 -18.94
CA ARG A 361 -13.97 4.80 -20.22
C ARG A 361 -14.29 5.99 -21.13
N THR A 362 -15.53 6.45 -21.14
CA THR A 362 -15.97 7.60 -21.94
C THR A 362 -15.30 8.89 -21.48
N ILE A 363 -15.31 9.16 -20.17
CA ILE A 363 -14.65 10.33 -19.57
C ILE A 363 -13.13 10.28 -19.82
N ALA A 364 -12.51 9.12 -19.55
CA ALA A 364 -11.09 8.89 -19.74
C ALA A 364 -10.63 9.14 -21.17
N LYS A 365 -11.39 8.60 -22.15
CA LYS A 365 -11.10 8.77 -23.58
C LYS A 365 -11.15 10.24 -23.99
N ALA A 366 -12.19 10.96 -23.58
CA ALA A 366 -12.35 12.38 -23.91
C ALA A 366 -11.18 13.21 -23.35
N TRP A 367 -10.79 12.97 -22.10
CA TRP A 367 -9.68 13.67 -21.46
C TRP A 367 -8.33 13.35 -22.13
N TYR A 368 -8.03 12.07 -22.38
CA TYR A 368 -6.76 11.65 -22.96
C TYR A 368 -6.57 12.20 -24.38
N LEU A 369 -7.61 12.14 -25.22
CA LEU A 369 -7.56 12.69 -26.58
C LEU A 369 -7.34 14.21 -26.58
N LYS A 370 -8.05 14.94 -25.72
CA LYS A 370 -7.84 16.39 -25.56
C LYS A 370 -6.40 16.71 -25.14
N ARG A 371 -5.81 15.92 -24.24
CA ARG A 371 -4.44 16.11 -23.77
C ARG A 371 -3.42 15.93 -24.89
N ILE A 372 -3.50 14.84 -25.67
CA ILE A 372 -2.55 14.59 -26.75
C ILE A 372 -2.66 15.62 -27.89
N ASP A 373 -3.88 16.10 -28.19
CA ASP A 373 -4.08 17.16 -29.17
C ASP A 373 -3.46 18.49 -28.70
N THR A 374 -3.63 18.81 -27.41
CA THR A 374 -3.03 20.01 -26.80
C THR A 374 -1.49 19.95 -26.83
N GLN A 375 -0.90 18.78 -26.55
CA GLN A 375 0.56 18.59 -26.58
C GLN A 375 1.14 18.64 -28.00
N SER A 376 0.41 18.13 -28.98
CA SER A 376 0.80 18.19 -30.40
C SER A 376 0.86 19.64 -30.90
N ASN A 377 -0.05 20.51 -30.47
CA ASN A 377 -0.07 21.92 -30.85
C ASN A 377 1.06 22.76 -30.21
N VAL A 378 1.56 22.36 -29.03
CA VAL A 378 2.68 23.05 -28.34
C VAL A 378 4.04 22.60 -28.88
N SER A 379 4.14 21.39 -29.44
CA SER A 379 5.38 20.81 -29.97
C SER A 379 5.65 21.19 -31.43
N GLY A 380 4.69 21.86 -32.09
CA GLY A 380 4.75 22.31 -33.49
C GLY A 380 5.06 23.81 -33.65
N THR A 381 5.43 24.49 -32.57
CA THR A 381 5.94 25.88 -32.54
C THR A 381 7.37 25.86 -31.99
#